data_AF-A0A9D1MRV6-F1
#
_entry.id   AF-A0A9D1MRV6-F1
#
_cell.length_a   1.000
_cell.length_b   1.000
_cell.length_c   1.000
_cell.angle_alpha   90.00
_cell.angle_beta   90.00
_cell.angle_gamma   90.00
#
_symmetry.space_group_name_H-M   'P 1'
#
loop_
_entity.id
_entity.type
_entity.pdbx_description
1 polymer ?
#
loop_
_entity_poly.entity_id
_entity_poly.type
_entity_poly.pdbx_seq_one_letter_code
_entity_poly.pdbx_strand_id
1 'polypeptide(L)'
;MTKLVRKNIIMDKAAVRRATVRIAHEIIEKNKGVDDLLLVGIRTRGVPLAKRIAAEIEKIEKVQVPVGSLDITLYRDDLSTLAYNPVVHGTELDLDINGKVIVLIDDVLYTGRTIRAALDALIDMGRPKVI
;
A
#
# COMPACT_ATOMS: atom_id res chain seq x y z
N MET A 1 26.46 -13.54 24.45
CA MET A 1 26.45 -13.00 23.07
C MET A 1 25.70 -13.97 22.17
N THR A 2 24.51 -13.60 21.70
CA THR A 2 23.72 -14.45 20.80
C THR A 2 24.27 -14.33 19.39
N LYS A 3 24.68 -15.45 18.79
CA LYS A 3 25.24 -15.52 17.43
C LYS A 3 24.12 -15.17 16.43
N LEU A 4 24.21 -14.01 15.76
CA LEU A 4 23.30 -13.67 14.67
C LEU A 4 23.52 -14.67 13.53
N VAL A 5 22.59 -15.59 13.32
CA VAL A 5 22.60 -16.49 12.16
C VAL A 5 21.91 -15.77 11.01
N ARG A 6 22.58 -15.69 9.86
CA ARG A 6 22.00 -15.12 8.64
C ARG A 6 20.82 -16.00 8.22
N LYS A 7 19.60 -15.49 8.33
CA LYS A 7 18.40 -16.15 7.81
C LYS A 7 18.42 -16.08 6.26
N ASN A 8 17.85 -17.10 5.61
CA ASN A 8 17.81 -17.21 4.14
C ASN A 8 17.17 -15.97 3.47
N ILE A 9 17.71 -15.56 2.33
CA ILE A 9 17.13 -14.52 1.48
C ILE A 9 15.98 -15.13 0.69
N ILE A 10 14.76 -14.63 0.90
CA ILE A 10 13.56 -15.12 0.20
C ILE A 10 13.34 -14.43 -1.16
N MET A 11 13.76 -13.17 -1.29
CA MET A 11 13.70 -12.40 -2.52
C MET A 11 14.93 -11.51 -2.60
N ASP A 12 15.72 -11.69 -3.66
CA ASP A 12 16.81 -10.78 -3.98
C ASP A 12 16.30 -9.53 -4.73
N LYS A 13 17.21 -8.61 -5.06
CA LYS A 13 16.90 -7.37 -5.78
C LYS A 13 16.22 -7.62 -7.13
N ALA A 14 16.64 -8.65 -7.86
CA ALA A 14 16.08 -8.98 -9.18
C ALA A 14 14.68 -9.58 -9.04
N ALA A 15 14.46 -10.42 -8.04
CA ALA A 15 13.16 -11.00 -7.70
C ALA A 15 12.15 -9.92 -7.32
N VAL A 16 12.53 -8.96 -6.45
CA VAL A 16 11.66 -7.83 -6.09
C VAL A 16 11.31 -7.01 -7.34
N ARG A 17 12.30 -6.67 -8.18
CA ARG A 17 12.05 -5.91 -9.42
C ARG A 17 11.07 -6.65 -10.35
N ARG A 18 11.28 -7.95 -10.60
CA ARG A 18 10.38 -8.75 -11.45
C ARG A 18 8.97 -8.82 -10.87
N ALA A 19 8.84 -9.00 -9.55
CA ALA A 19 7.54 -9.02 -8.88
C ALA A 19 6.81 -7.67 -9.02
N THR A 20 7.51 -6.55 -8.84
CA THR A 20 6.93 -5.20 -9.01
C THR A 20 6.41 -4.98 -10.43
N VAL A 21 7.17 -5.36 -11.47
CA VAL A 21 6.74 -5.24 -12.87
C VAL A 21 5.52 -6.12 -13.14
N ARG A 22 5.52 -7.36 -12.65
CA ARG A 22 4.38 -8.28 -12.79
C ARG A 22 3.12 -7.72 -12.14
N ILE A 23 3.21 -7.22 -10.90
CA ILE A 23 2.08 -6.63 -10.18
C ILE A 23 1.53 -5.41 -10.93
N ALA A 24 2.40 -4.58 -11.52
CA ALA A 24 1.95 -3.44 -12.33
C ALA A 24 1.10 -3.89 -13.52
N HIS A 25 1.53 -4.90 -14.28
CA HIS A 25 0.73 -5.49 -15.37
C HIS A 25 -0.60 -6.07 -14.86
N GLU A 26 -0.59 -6.82 -13.76
CA GLU A 26 -1.80 -7.42 -13.18
C GLU A 26 -2.82 -6.35 -12.73
N ILE A 27 -2.36 -5.23 -12.18
CA ILE A 27 -3.22 -4.10 -11.81
C ILE A 27 -3.86 -3.50 -13.07
N ILE A 28 -3.09 -3.24 -14.12
CA ILE A 28 -3.60 -2.65 -15.36
C ILE A 28 -4.65 -3.58 -16.01
N GLU A 29 -4.31 -4.86 -16.17
CA GLU A 29 -5.18 -5.84 -16.83
C GLU A 29 -6.50 -6.03 -16.08
N LYS A 30 -6.43 -6.17 -14.75
CA LYS A 30 -7.61 -6.38 -13.91
C LYS A 30 -8.57 -5.18 -13.93
N ASN A 31 -8.02 -3.97 -14.02
CA ASN A 31 -8.80 -2.73 -14.06
C ASN A 31 -9.14 -2.26 -15.48
N LYS A 32 -8.67 -2.99 -16.52
CA LYS A 32 -8.84 -2.64 -17.94
C LYS A 32 -8.28 -1.26 -18.28
N GLY A 33 -7.13 -0.94 -17.70
CA GLY A 33 -6.49 0.37 -17.77
C GLY A 33 -6.23 0.95 -16.38
N VAL A 34 -6.04 2.26 -16.34
CA VAL A 34 -5.68 3.01 -15.11
C VAL A 34 -6.66 4.13 -14.78
N ASP A 35 -7.79 4.16 -15.47
CA ASP A 35 -8.85 5.13 -15.21
C ASP A 35 -9.38 4.96 -13.79
N ASP A 36 -9.51 6.09 -13.08
CA ASP A 36 -9.94 6.14 -11.68
C ASP A 36 -9.09 5.35 -10.69
N LEU A 37 -7.90 4.88 -11.08
CA LEU A 37 -6.99 4.13 -10.24
C LEU A 37 -6.28 5.04 -9.23
N LEU A 38 -6.21 4.61 -7.98
CA LEU A 38 -5.46 5.24 -6.90
C LEU A 38 -4.68 4.18 -6.13
N LEU A 39 -3.35 4.28 -6.10
CA LEU A 39 -2.53 3.40 -5.28
C LEU A 39 -2.39 3.98 -3.88
N VAL A 40 -2.64 3.18 -2.85
CA VAL A 40 -2.53 3.61 -1.45
C VAL A 40 -1.53 2.74 -0.73
N GLY A 41 -0.37 3.31 -0.43
CA GLY A 41 0.66 2.63 0.34
C GLY A 41 0.39 2.72 1.84
N ILE A 42 0.36 1.58 2.53
CA ILE A 42 0.31 1.57 3.99
C ILE A 42 1.74 1.78 4.52
N ARG A 43 1.92 2.68 5.50
CA ARG A 43 3.25 2.90 6.12
C ARG A 43 3.86 1.58 6.62
N THR A 44 5.17 1.36 6.66
CA THR A 44 6.32 2.20 6.27
C THR A 44 6.86 1.84 4.88
N ARG A 45 6.82 0.55 4.54
CA ARG A 45 7.42 -0.02 3.32
C ARG A 45 6.42 -0.20 2.18
N GLY A 46 5.11 -0.17 2.46
CA GLY A 46 4.06 -0.15 1.43
C GLY A 46 4.11 1.11 0.57
N VAL A 47 4.37 2.29 1.16
CA VAL A 47 4.49 3.57 0.42
C VAL A 47 5.59 3.56 -0.66
N PRO A 48 6.87 3.22 -0.37
CA PRO A 48 7.88 3.16 -1.41
C PRO A 48 7.60 2.04 -2.43
N LEU A 49 6.92 0.96 -2.05
CA LEU A 49 6.48 -0.07 -2.99
C LEU A 49 5.39 0.45 -3.94
N ALA A 50 4.40 1.18 -3.42
CA ALA A 50 3.34 1.82 -4.21
C ALA A 50 3.92 2.80 -5.24
N LYS A 51 4.88 3.63 -4.83
CA LYS A 51 5.59 4.54 -5.74
C LYS A 51 6.35 3.80 -6.85
N ARG A 52 6.96 2.65 -6.53
CA ARG A 52 7.64 1.81 -7.54
C ARG A 52 6.65 1.19 -8.52
N ILE A 53 5.52 0.69 -8.03
CA ILE A 53 4.46 0.15 -8.88
C ILE A 53 3.90 1.24 -9.79
N ALA A 54 3.59 2.44 -9.26
CA ALA A 54 3.15 3.58 -10.06
C ALA A 54 4.15 3.93 -11.17
N ALA A 55 5.46 3.94 -10.87
CA ALA A 55 6.50 4.21 -11.87
C ALA A 55 6.60 3.11 -12.94
N GLU A 56 6.31 1.84 -12.62
CA GLU A 56 6.22 0.78 -13.63
C GLU A 56 4.94 0.93 -14.48
N ILE A 57 3.80 1.27 -13.87
CA ILE A 57 2.56 1.55 -14.59
C ILE A 57 2.75 2.73 -15.56
N GLU A 58 3.37 3.83 -15.12
CA GLU A 58 3.65 4.99 -15.95
C GLU A 58 4.50 4.63 -17.18
N LYS A 59 5.47 3.71 -17.04
CA LYS A 59 6.27 3.26 -18.19
C LYS A 59 5.43 2.51 -19.22
N ILE A 60 4.43 1.76 -18.77
CA ILE A 60 3.57 0.91 -19.61
C ILE A 60 2.48 1.76 -20.27
N GLU A 61 1.68 2.45 -19.46
CA GLU A 61 0.48 3.19 -19.89
C GLU A 61 0.75 4.64 -20.28
N LYS A 62 1.94 5.18 -19.97
CA LYS A 62 2.27 6.62 -20.16
C LYS A 62 1.38 7.58 -19.36
N VAL A 63 0.77 7.07 -18.29
CA VAL A 63 -0.10 7.83 -17.39
C VAL A 63 0.46 7.74 -15.96
N GLN A 64 0.56 8.89 -15.31
CA GLN A 64 0.99 8.95 -13.92
C GLN A 64 -0.22 8.68 -13.00
N VAL A 65 -0.22 7.49 -12.39
CA VAL A 65 -1.26 7.11 -11.41
C VAL A 65 -1.00 7.81 -10.07
N PRO A 66 -2.02 8.41 -9.44
CA PRO A 66 -1.85 9.04 -8.14
C PRO A 66 -1.50 8.00 -7.06
N VAL A 67 -0.66 8.43 -6.11
CA VAL A 67 -0.22 7.61 -4.97
C VAL A 67 -0.52 8.34 -3.67
N GLY A 68 -1.40 7.78 -2.86
CA GLY A 68 -1.65 8.20 -1.49
C GLY A 68 -0.86 7.39 -0.47
N SER A 69 -0.81 7.89 0.76
CA SER A 69 -0.30 7.13 1.90
C SER A 69 -1.31 7.08 3.03
N LEU A 70 -1.39 5.92 3.70
CA LEU A 70 -2.32 5.70 4.81
C LEU A 70 -1.55 5.33 6.08
N ASP A 71 -1.78 6.10 7.14
CA ASP A 71 -1.33 5.77 8.50
C ASP A 71 -2.49 5.18 9.29
N ILE A 72 -2.48 3.86 9.45
CA ILE A 72 -3.52 3.11 10.15
C ILE A 72 -3.28 3.02 11.66
N THR A 73 -2.29 3.73 12.21
CA THR A 73 -1.88 3.58 13.62
C THR A 73 -3.06 3.76 14.58
N LEU A 74 -3.98 4.69 14.29
CA LEU A 74 -5.18 4.95 15.11
C LEU A 74 -6.29 3.89 14.97
N TYR A 75 -6.32 3.14 13.88
CA TYR A 75 -7.36 2.15 13.56
C TYR A 75 -7.04 0.75 14.07
N ARG A 76 -5.88 0.60 14.71
CA ARG A 76 -5.39 -0.66 15.25
C ARG A 76 -6.00 -0.93 16.63
N ASP A 77 -6.75 -2.01 16.72
CA ASP A 77 -7.42 -2.49 17.94
C ASP A 77 -6.44 -2.95 19.04
N ASP A 78 -5.17 -3.20 18.69
CA ASP A 78 -4.11 -3.65 19.59
C ASP A 78 -3.25 -2.52 20.20
N LEU A 79 -3.71 -1.26 20.10
CA LEU A 79 -3.00 -0.08 20.61
C LEU A 79 -2.75 -0.07 22.13
N SER A 80 -3.52 -0.84 22.91
CA SER A 80 -3.45 -0.83 24.38
C SER A 80 -2.09 -1.25 24.95
N THR A 81 -1.20 -1.83 24.14
CA THR A 81 0.10 -2.36 24.59
C THR A 81 1.33 -1.58 24.15
N LEU A 82 1.24 -0.60 23.24
CA LEU A 82 2.45 -0.10 22.53
C LEU A 82 2.85 1.37 22.68
N ALA A 83 2.00 2.31 23.13
CA ALA A 83 2.44 3.65 23.57
C ALA A 83 1.25 4.48 24.07
N TYR A 84 1.49 5.32 25.08
CA TYR A 84 0.50 6.23 25.68
C TYR A 84 0.07 7.41 24.79
N ASN A 85 0.64 7.54 23.57
CA ASN A 85 0.26 8.53 22.56
C ASN A 85 0.69 8.02 21.17
N PRO A 86 -0.21 7.48 20.33
CA PRO A 86 0.12 7.21 18.94
C PRO A 86 0.46 8.52 18.25
N VAL A 87 1.70 8.65 17.74
CA VAL A 87 2.08 9.81 16.92
C VAL A 87 1.40 9.66 15.57
N VAL A 88 0.25 10.32 15.43
CA VAL A 88 -0.48 10.40 14.17
C VAL A 88 0.39 11.15 13.18
N HIS A 89 0.90 10.44 12.17
CA HIS A 89 1.46 11.11 11.01
C HIS A 89 0.31 11.31 10.03
N GLY A 90 0.21 12.51 9.46
CA GLY A 90 -0.88 12.87 8.55
C GLY A 90 -1.03 11.82 7.44
N THR A 91 -2.27 11.42 7.19
CA THR A 91 -2.63 10.65 6.01
C THR A 91 -2.53 11.60 4.82
N GLU A 92 -1.52 11.43 3.97
CA GLU A 92 -1.40 12.20 2.71
C GLU A 92 -2.26 11.52 1.63
N LEU A 93 -3.57 11.68 1.78
CA LEU A 93 -4.59 11.38 0.78
C LEU A 93 -5.38 12.66 0.54
N ASP A 94 -4.69 13.72 0.09
CA ASP A 94 -5.33 14.98 -0.38
C ASP A 94 -6.08 14.77 -1.72
N LEU A 95 -6.54 13.56 -1.98
CA LEU A 95 -7.15 13.10 -3.21
C LEU A 95 -8.56 12.63 -2.89
N ASP A 96 -9.53 13.09 -3.68
CA ASP A 96 -10.90 12.60 -3.60
C ASP A 96 -10.93 11.11 -3.96
N ILE A 97 -11.27 10.28 -2.99
CA ILE A 97 -11.35 8.82 -3.16
C ILE A 97 -12.73 8.36 -3.64
N ASN A 98 -13.72 9.26 -3.73
CA ASN A 98 -15.07 8.90 -4.13
C ASN A 98 -15.10 8.38 -5.57
N GLY A 99 -15.73 7.21 -5.76
CA GLY A 99 -15.82 6.55 -7.06
C GLY A 99 -14.49 5.98 -7.60
N LYS A 100 -13.38 6.12 -6.87
CA LYS A 100 -12.06 5.60 -7.29
C LYS A 100 -11.93 4.10 -7.08
N VAL A 101 -11.08 3.49 -7.91
CA VAL A 101 -10.56 2.13 -7.75
C VAL A 101 -9.30 2.24 -6.91
N ILE A 102 -9.38 1.84 -5.64
CA ILE A 102 -8.23 1.88 -4.74
C ILE A 102 -7.48 0.56 -4.81
N VAL A 103 -6.15 0.61 -4.82
CA VAL A 103 -5.31 -0.58 -4.61
C VAL A 103 -4.45 -0.35 -3.37
N LEU A 104 -4.76 -1.08 -2.30
CA LEU A 104 -3.94 -1.09 -1.09
C LEU A 104 -2.62 -1.83 -1.31
N ILE A 105 -1.51 -1.18 -0.97
CA ILE A 105 -0.16 -1.73 -1.11
C ILE A 105 0.47 -1.87 0.27
N ASP A 106 0.75 -3.11 0.64
CA ASP A 106 1.49 -3.50 1.83
C ASP A 106 2.71 -4.34 1.43
N ASP A 107 3.76 -4.32 2.25
CA ASP A 107 4.99 -5.07 1.94
C ASP A 107 4.90 -6.55 2.35
N VAL A 108 4.14 -6.86 3.41
CA VAL A 108 3.90 -8.22 3.87
C VAL A 108 2.47 -8.40 4.38
N LEU A 109 1.66 -9.14 3.63
CA LEU A 109 0.38 -9.62 4.15
C LEU A 109 0.64 -10.77 5.14
N TYR A 110 0.22 -10.58 6.40
CA TYR A 110 0.32 -11.60 7.44
C TYR A 110 -1.04 -11.94 8.07
N THR A 111 -1.38 -11.34 9.22
CA THR A 111 -2.65 -11.61 9.91
C THR A 111 -3.85 -10.89 9.29
N GLY A 112 -3.62 -9.95 8.37
CA GLY A 112 -4.65 -9.14 7.74
C GLY A 112 -5.14 -7.94 8.57
N ARG A 113 -4.71 -7.78 9.84
CA ARG A 113 -5.16 -6.66 10.69
C ARG A 113 -4.83 -5.29 10.12
N THR A 114 -3.66 -5.16 9.49
CA THR A 114 -3.23 -3.95 8.78
C THR A 114 -4.22 -3.58 7.66
N ILE A 115 -4.62 -4.57 6.86
CA ILE A 115 -5.57 -4.36 5.75
C ILE A 115 -6.96 -4.02 6.29
N ARG A 116 -7.44 -4.71 7.34
CA ARG A 116 -8.72 -4.39 7.98
C ARG A 116 -8.78 -2.92 8.43
N ALA A 117 -7.77 -2.49 9.18
CA ALA A 117 -7.66 -1.10 9.65
C ALA A 117 -7.56 -0.10 8.49
N ALA A 118 -6.90 -0.47 7.40
CA ALA A 118 -6.83 0.37 6.20
C ALA A 118 -8.19 0.50 5.49
N LEU A 119 -8.96 -0.59 5.42
CA LEU A 119 -10.31 -0.56 4.87
C LEU A 119 -11.23 0.34 5.71
N ASP A 120 -11.20 0.19 7.03
CA ASP A 120 -11.99 1.02 7.96
C ASP A 120 -11.66 2.52 7.74
N ALA A 121 -10.37 2.86 7.71
CA ALA A 121 -9.92 4.23 7.48
C ALA A 121 -10.37 4.80 6.12
N LEU A 122 -10.30 4.01 5.03
CA LEU A 122 -10.72 4.45 3.71
C LEU A 122 -12.25 4.68 3.64
N ILE A 123 -13.04 3.85 4.30
CA ILE A 123 -14.49 4.02 4.36
C ILE A 123 -14.87 5.25 5.20
N ASP A 124 -14.12 5.58 6.24
CA ASP A 124 -14.34 6.81 7.00
C ASP A 124 -14.01 8.08 6.17
N MET A 125 -13.05 7.98 5.25
CA MET A 125 -12.62 9.09 4.39
C MET A 125 -13.53 9.32 3.16
N GLY A 126 -14.26 8.33 2.69
CA GLY A 126 -15.05 8.46 1.47
C GLY A 126 -15.70 7.16 0.97
N ARG A 127 -16.11 7.15 -0.30
CA ARG A 127 -16.86 6.06 -0.94
C ARG A 127 -16.16 5.61 -2.22
N PRO A 128 -15.08 4.81 -2.13
CA PRO A 128 -14.45 4.22 -3.30
C PRO A 128 -15.42 3.29 -4.04
N LYS A 129 -15.23 3.16 -5.34
CA LYS A 129 -15.97 2.20 -6.17
C LYS A 129 -15.58 0.77 -5.82
N VAL A 130 -14.30 0.54 -5.55
CA VAL A 130 -13.73 -0.74 -5.14
C VAL A 130 -12.40 -0.49 -4.43
N ILE A 131 -12.02 -1.39 -3.53
CA ILE A 131 -10.71 -1.47 -2.86
C ILE A 131 -10.12 -2.86 -3.11
#